data_AF-A0A3A9FKT8-F1
#
_entry.id   AF-A0A3A9FKT8-F1
#
_cell.length_a   1.000
_cell.length_b   1.000
_cell.length_c   1.000
_cell.angle_alpha   90.00
_cell.angle_beta   90.00
_cell.angle_gamma   90.00
#
_symmetry.space_group_name_H-M   'P 1'
#
loop_
_entity.id
_entity.type
_entity.pdbx_description
1 polymer ?
#
loop_
_entity_poly.entity_id
_entity_poly.type
_entity_poly.pdbx_seq_one_letter_code
_entity_poly.pdbx_strand_id
1 'polypeptide(L)'
;MYIENVVSQKKEEDGMNKKLLSVVVGVVMAAWPVAVQAQTTLTTVGAVPGARWVHGTTLLSVEGREGYGLMTVDGKMLTAEVYDSSMEYYNGYIVARPISEDLNCTGLLGLNDLSGAAVMPFQYGEVKVLSSHWALGIVLEKSTASQYDYQSLIGDNYYLIKNVDVYYIENGKGSNLATLTRDQYMDARASETYINIEDRTTNTVTRYDAQFQAVETEVKYVYELPPDPDDLVTYRENGQYGVKDGLDNIVMEPAFQSIYDYNGAYAVVSTGEKKGLIDAQGQVVIPAEYDDIKRSYYTPEGTSDYNANGYFAVVADGKIGFVDETGAVTCEPKYSENAAEIMGASALLTDLEGNQLLIAADGVETRLEGYDRVRACDYGSGMYYEVQDADYNEGLIDWHGKELLPCEYADLAFSGDGQYVLARSRDDYSTCVIYRVTYEKDNPEKIPEVELVDEGMEAIESETETIFELEPESEAETVSGAENESEAETMSGAETETETEAIPGVDTETEAETMSGTEAVTEGTDLGAGDTSAVVALLDGAISFLDGDAAANSVSIQTLLGNAKGLLGEGQEAVESILDSAVAMLQNEGVDAQSVKTLLESAKTLL
;
A
#
# COMPACT_ATOMS: atom_id res chain seq x y z
N MET A 1 -27.74 -39.15 -26.91
CA MET A 1 -28.68 -40.26 -27.16
C MET A 1 -28.87 -41.00 -25.85
N TYR A 2 -29.84 -40.62 -25.03
CA TYR A 2 -31.20 -41.17 -24.96
C TYR A 2 -31.27 -42.62 -24.43
N ILE A 3 -32.07 -42.79 -23.36
CA ILE A 3 -32.84 -43.97 -22.93
C ILE A 3 -32.09 -44.98 -22.03
N GLU A 4 -32.39 -45.13 -20.74
CA GLU A 4 -33.57 -45.72 -20.04
C GLU A 4 -33.51 -47.26 -19.85
N ASN A 5 -33.87 -47.68 -18.62
CA ASN A 5 -34.55 -48.92 -18.26
C ASN A 5 -33.83 -50.29 -18.37
N VAL A 6 -33.76 -51.04 -17.26
CA VAL A 6 -34.78 -52.03 -16.84
C VAL A 6 -34.36 -52.70 -15.50
N VAL A 7 -35.31 -52.71 -14.57
CA VAL A 7 -35.29 -53.40 -13.28
C VAL A 7 -35.91 -54.80 -13.40
N SER A 8 -35.33 -55.78 -12.69
CA SER A 8 -36.00 -56.83 -11.88
C SER A 8 -35.72 -58.32 -12.17
N GLN A 9 -35.55 -59.02 -11.03
CA GLN A 9 -35.83 -60.43 -10.70
C GLN A 9 -34.72 -61.50 -10.85
N LYS A 10 -34.14 -61.93 -9.71
CA LYS A 10 -34.44 -63.25 -9.08
C LYS A 10 -33.78 -63.45 -7.70
N LYS A 11 -34.46 -64.27 -6.89
CA LYS A 11 -34.32 -64.61 -5.46
C LYS A 11 -33.15 -65.56 -5.10
N GLU A 12 -32.66 -65.38 -3.86
CA GLU A 12 -32.27 -66.32 -2.76
C GLU A 12 -31.68 -67.71 -3.10
N GLU A 13 -30.46 -68.03 -2.63
CA GLU A 13 -30.14 -68.77 -1.37
C GLU A 13 -28.64 -69.20 -1.28
N ASP A 14 -28.10 -69.16 -0.05
CA ASP A 14 -26.96 -69.90 0.53
C ASP A 14 -25.47 -69.66 0.17
N GLY A 15 -24.70 -69.21 1.20
CA GLY A 15 -23.79 -70.15 1.88
C GLY A 15 -22.29 -70.20 1.55
N MET A 16 -21.57 -69.07 1.67
CA MET A 16 -20.23 -68.95 2.29
C MET A 16 -19.09 -69.97 1.92
N ASN A 17 -18.15 -69.59 1.03
CA ASN A 17 -16.71 -69.42 1.36
C ASN A 17 -15.79 -69.00 0.19
N LYS A 18 -14.99 -67.96 0.48
CA LYS A 18 -13.61 -67.67 0.01
C LYS A 18 -13.35 -67.21 -1.44
N LYS A 19 -12.98 -65.92 -1.50
CA LYS A 19 -11.99 -65.29 -2.40
C LYS A 19 -12.30 -65.37 -3.90
N LEU A 20 -12.94 -64.33 -4.43
CA LEU A 20 -12.41 -63.45 -5.49
C LEU A 20 -13.52 -62.50 -5.98
N LEU A 21 -13.14 -61.22 -6.11
CA LEU A 21 -13.79 -60.13 -6.85
C LEU A 21 -14.94 -59.31 -6.21
N SER A 22 -14.62 -58.01 -6.11
CA SER A 22 -15.42 -56.80 -6.42
C SER A 22 -16.39 -56.17 -5.40
N VAL A 23 -15.94 -54.99 -4.93
CA VAL A 23 -16.63 -53.69 -4.88
C VAL A 23 -17.57 -53.41 -3.69
N VAL A 24 -17.02 -52.59 -2.80
CA VAL A 24 -17.68 -51.77 -1.78
C VAL A 24 -18.44 -50.65 -2.49
N VAL A 25 -19.76 -50.54 -2.27
CA VAL A 25 -20.48 -49.27 -2.37
C VAL A 25 -21.33 -49.14 -1.11
N GLY A 26 -20.66 -48.78 -0.01
CA GLY A 26 -21.30 -48.04 1.06
C GLY A 26 -21.12 -46.57 0.70
N VAL A 27 -22.17 -45.93 0.20
CA VAL A 27 -22.20 -44.47 0.07
C VAL A 27 -22.26 -43.92 1.49
N VAL A 28 -21.10 -43.69 2.09
CA VAL A 28 -20.96 -42.64 3.09
C VAL A 28 -21.11 -41.36 2.27
N MET A 29 -22.29 -40.74 2.29
CA MET A 29 -22.38 -39.32 1.99
C MET A 29 -21.65 -38.63 3.12
N ALA A 30 -20.33 -38.52 2.99
CA ALA A 30 -19.57 -37.51 3.67
C ALA A 30 -20.15 -36.20 3.12
N ALA A 31 -21.00 -35.55 3.91
CA ALA A 31 -21.25 -34.15 3.74
C ALA A 31 -19.87 -33.50 3.83
N TRP A 32 -19.30 -33.16 2.68
CA TRP A 32 -18.21 -32.21 2.67
C TRP A 32 -18.77 -30.96 3.34
N PRO A 33 -18.06 -30.34 4.30
CA PRO A 33 -18.42 -28.98 4.66
C PRO A 33 -18.45 -28.22 3.35
N VAL A 34 -19.61 -27.63 3.01
CA VAL A 34 -19.63 -26.59 1.99
C VAL A 34 -18.69 -25.55 2.58
N ALA A 35 -17.48 -25.45 2.02
CA ALA A 35 -16.57 -24.40 2.40
C ALA A 35 -17.35 -23.10 2.24
N VAL A 36 -17.45 -22.31 3.31
CA VAL A 36 -17.92 -20.93 3.19
C VAL A 36 -16.99 -20.31 2.16
N GLN A 37 -17.55 -19.96 0.99
CA GLN A 37 -16.80 -19.32 -0.08
C GLN A 37 -16.32 -17.99 0.49
N ALA A 38 -15.00 -17.75 0.48
CA ALA A 38 -14.44 -16.55 1.07
C ALA A 38 -15.01 -15.31 0.36
N GLN A 39 -15.83 -14.53 1.05
CA GLN A 39 -16.51 -13.38 0.46
C GLN A 39 -15.71 -12.10 0.61
N THR A 40 -15.82 -11.24 -0.40
CA THR A 40 -15.42 -9.84 -0.27
C THR A 40 -16.60 -9.05 0.27
N THR A 41 -16.32 -8.14 1.21
CA THR A 41 -17.32 -7.23 1.77
C THR A 41 -16.85 -5.79 1.64
N LEU A 42 -17.82 -4.89 1.51
CA LEU A 42 -17.59 -3.44 1.59
C LEU A 42 -18.26 -2.88 2.82
N THR A 43 -17.50 -2.05 3.55
CA THR A 43 -18.04 -1.25 4.65
C THR A 43 -17.80 0.22 4.36
N THR A 44 -18.84 1.05 4.47
CA THR A 44 -18.70 2.51 4.36
C THR A 44 -17.86 3.05 5.51
N VAL A 45 -16.80 3.77 5.18
CA VAL A 45 -15.94 4.48 6.15
C VAL A 45 -16.50 5.88 6.40
N GLY A 46 -16.83 6.61 5.33
CA GLY A 46 -17.35 7.97 5.43
C GLY A 46 -17.46 8.67 4.07
N ALA A 47 -17.82 9.94 4.08
CA ALA A 47 -17.85 10.79 2.90
C ALA A 47 -16.84 11.94 3.05
N VAL A 48 -16.18 12.30 1.95
CA VAL A 48 -15.14 13.33 1.90
C VAL A 48 -15.31 14.22 0.67
N PRO A 49 -15.22 15.56 0.79
CA PRO A 49 -15.29 16.46 -0.35
C PRO A 49 -13.99 16.46 -1.17
N GLY A 50 -14.10 16.47 -2.49
CA GLY A 50 -12.99 16.75 -3.41
C GLY A 50 -11.75 15.85 -3.29
N ALA A 51 -11.85 14.70 -2.62
CA ALA A 51 -10.68 13.88 -2.31
C ALA A 51 -10.16 13.11 -3.52
N ARG A 52 -8.85 12.82 -3.49
CA ARG A 52 -8.16 11.91 -4.39
C ARG A 52 -7.13 11.11 -3.62
N TRP A 53 -6.85 9.90 -4.05
CA TRP A 53 -5.72 9.15 -3.51
C TRP A 53 -4.41 9.85 -3.88
N VAL A 54 -3.51 9.96 -2.90
CA VAL A 54 -2.09 10.17 -3.20
C VAL A 54 -1.58 8.84 -3.75
N HIS A 55 -1.17 8.84 -5.03
CA HIS A 55 -0.88 7.63 -5.78
C HIS A 55 0.08 6.70 -5.03
N GLY A 56 -0.24 5.40 -4.98
CA GLY A 56 0.58 4.40 -4.30
C GLY A 56 0.45 4.38 -2.76
N THR A 57 -0.52 5.12 -2.19
CA THR A 57 -0.72 5.19 -0.73
C THR A 57 -2.19 4.97 -0.34
N THR A 58 -2.45 4.95 0.97
CA THR A 58 -3.79 5.05 1.58
C THR A 58 -4.14 6.46 2.02
N LEU A 59 -3.35 7.47 1.67
CA LEU A 59 -3.60 8.85 2.05
C LEU A 59 -4.43 9.55 0.98
N LEU A 60 -5.27 10.47 1.46
CA LEU A 60 -6.11 11.32 0.63
C LEU A 60 -5.48 12.71 0.55
N SER A 61 -5.40 13.23 -0.67
CA SER A 61 -5.29 14.66 -0.92
C SER A 61 -6.70 15.23 -0.99
N VAL A 62 -7.02 16.16 -0.09
CA VAL A 62 -8.35 16.76 0.02
C VAL A 62 -8.29 18.25 -0.33
N GLU A 63 -9.25 18.71 -1.12
CA GLU A 63 -9.34 20.11 -1.52
C GLU A 63 -9.98 20.94 -0.40
N GLY A 64 -9.23 21.92 0.09
CA GLY A 64 -9.67 22.92 1.05
C GLY A 64 -9.85 24.30 0.42
N ARG A 65 -9.97 25.32 1.26
CA ARG A 65 -10.23 26.70 0.79
C ARG A 65 -9.02 27.35 0.11
N GLU A 66 -7.82 27.05 0.59
CA GLU A 66 -6.57 27.71 0.18
C GLU A 66 -5.67 26.81 -0.65
N GLY A 67 -6.00 25.52 -0.79
CA GLY A 67 -5.17 24.52 -1.42
C GLY A 67 -5.59 23.11 -1.00
N TYR A 68 -4.65 22.18 -1.04
CA TYR A 68 -4.84 20.77 -0.72
C TYR A 68 -4.15 20.42 0.60
N GLY A 69 -4.74 19.50 1.34
CA GLY A 69 -4.17 18.92 2.57
C GLY A 69 -4.10 17.40 2.50
N LEU A 70 -3.25 16.80 3.32
CA LEU A 70 -3.19 15.35 3.50
C LEU A 70 -4.14 14.92 4.61
N MET A 71 -4.87 13.84 4.35
CA MET A 71 -5.83 13.25 5.26
C MET A 71 -5.70 11.73 5.25
N THR A 72 -5.89 11.10 6.41
CA THR A 72 -6.06 9.65 6.50
C THR A 72 -7.48 9.22 6.12
N VAL A 73 -7.67 7.93 5.84
CA VAL A 73 -8.98 7.37 5.45
C VAL A 73 -10.07 7.53 6.52
N ASP A 74 -9.71 7.60 7.81
CA ASP A 74 -10.62 7.83 8.93
C ASP A 74 -10.93 9.32 9.16
N GLY A 75 -10.42 10.21 8.30
CA GLY A 75 -10.77 11.63 8.29
C GLY A 75 -9.86 12.52 9.15
N LYS A 76 -8.75 12.00 9.69
CA LYS A 76 -7.77 12.82 10.42
C LYS A 76 -6.93 13.62 9.42
N MET A 77 -7.07 14.95 9.47
CA MET A 77 -6.17 15.85 8.75
C MET A 77 -4.76 15.77 9.33
N LEU A 78 -3.79 15.48 8.46
CA LEU A 78 -2.37 15.41 8.80
C LEU A 78 -1.66 16.75 8.57
N THR A 79 -2.16 17.54 7.62
CA THR A 79 -1.57 18.83 7.29
C THR A 79 -2.63 19.90 7.13
N ALA A 80 -2.20 21.17 7.16
CA ALA A 80 -3.01 22.26 6.66
C ALA A 80 -3.26 22.12 5.14
N GLU A 81 -4.35 22.74 4.67
CA GLU A 81 -4.81 22.72 3.27
C GLU A 81 -4.17 23.84 2.44
N VAL A 82 -2.84 23.87 2.41
CA VAL A 82 -2.06 24.99 1.84
C VAL A 82 -1.19 24.57 0.66
N TYR A 83 -1.22 23.30 0.28
CA TYR A 83 -0.39 22.76 -0.79
C TYR A 83 -1.08 22.81 -2.14
N ASP A 84 -0.33 22.76 -3.22
CA ASP A 84 -0.91 22.53 -4.53
C ASP A 84 -1.30 21.05 -4.72
N SER A 85 -1.88 20.74 -5.88
CA SER A 85 -2.37 19.40 -6.19
C SER A 85 -1.28 18.39 -6.58
N SER A 86 0.01 18.77 -6.58
CA SER A 86 1.13 17.97 -7.08
C SER A 86 1.83 17.12 -6.00
N MET A 87 1.13 16.78 -4.92
CA MET A 87 1.67 15.89 -3.89
C MET A 87 1.95 14.49 -4.46
N GLU A 88 3.17 14.01 -4.28
CA GLU A 88 3.61 12.74 -4.84
C GLU A 88 4.34 11.88 -3.80
N TYR A 89 4.08 10.57 -3.82
CA TYR A 89 4.71 9.60 -2.94
C TYR A 89 6.01 9.06 -3.55
N TYR A 90 7.08 9.07 -2.75
CA TYR A 90 8.37 8.50 -3.10
C TYR A 90 9.03 7.88 -1.88
N ASN A 91 9.35 6.57 -1.95
CA ASN A 91 10.11 5.82 -0.94
C ASN A 91 9.67 6.09 0.52
N GLY A 92 8.36 6.12 0.79
CA GLY A 92 7.84 6.36 2.15
C GLY A 92 7.54 7.82 2.51
N TYR A 93 7.75 8.77 1.59
CA TYR A 93 7.58 10.20 1.85
C TYR A 93 6.65 10.86 0.84
N ILE A 94 6.08 12.01 1.22
CA ILE A 94 5.33 12.87 0.31
C ILE A 94 6.17 14.10 -0.02
N VAL A 95 6.53 14.25 -1.30
CA VAL A 95 7.03 15.52 -1.83
C VAL A 95 5.83 16.43 -1.98
N ALA A 96 5.88 17.61 -1.34
CA ALA A 96 4.78 18.56 -1.33
C ALA A 96 5.28 19.98 -1.58
N ARG A 97 4.38 20.84 -2.06
CA ARG A 97 4.66 22.23 -2.38
C ARG A 97 3.49 23.13 -1.94
N PRO A 98 3.70 24.02 -0.95
CA PRO A 98 2.74 25.05 -0.58
C PRO A 98 2.44 25.95 -1.78
N ILE A 99 1.19 26.40 -1.92
CA ILE A 99 0.80 27.38 -2.92
C ILE A 99 1.53 28.69 -2.60
N SER A 100 2.55 29.00 -3.39
CA SER A 100 3.45 30.13 -3.19
C SER A 100 4.06 30.57 -4.51
N GLU A 101 4.33 31.87 -4.64
CA GLU A 101 5.10 32.43 -5.74
C GLU A 101 6.61 32.20 -5.58
N ASP A 102 7.07 31.75 -4.41
CA ASP A 102 8.47 31.42 -4.18
C ASP A 102 8.88 30.22 -5.04
N LEU A 103 9.99 30.37 -5.76
CA LEU A 103 10.58 29.29 -6.53
C LEU A 103 10.92 28.10 -5.62
N ASN A 104 11.48 28.39 -4.45
CA ASN A 104 12.02 27.40 -3.55
C ASN A 104 11.08 27.14 -2.37
N CYS A 105 9.91 26.53 -2.62
CA CYS A 105 8.96 26.17 -1.56
C CYS A 105 8.60 24.67 -1.53
N THR A 106 9.30 23.82 -2.27
CA THR A 106 9.13 22.37 -2.21
C THR A 106 9.82 21.81 -0.95
N GLY A 107 9.21 20.82 -0.31
CA GLY A 107 9.71 20.15 0.88
C GLY A 107 9.31 18.68 0.92
N LEU A 108 9.61 18.01 2.03
CA LEU A 108 9.36 16.57 2.20
C LEU A 108 8.61 16.32 3.51
N LEU A 109 7.49 15.62 3.42
CA LEU A 109 6.66 15.20 4.55
C LEU A 109 6.90 13.72 4.87
N GLY A 110 7.01 13.42 6.16
CA GLY A 110 7.15 12.05 6.66
C GLY A 110 5.81 11.35 6.87
N LEU A 111 5.78 10.04 6.63
CA LEU A 111 4.59 9.21 6.83
C LEU A 111 4.67 8.25 8.02
N ASN A 112 5.86 8.07 8.61
CA ASN A 112 6.14 7.00 9.56
C ASN A 112 5.30 7.03 10.84
N ASP A 113 4.87 8.22 11.29
CA ASP A 113 4.01 8.41 12.47
C ASP A 113 2.63 8.97 12.10
N LEU A 114 2.34 9.13 10.80
CA LEU A 114 1.14 9.82 10.31
C LEU A 114 0.91 11.16 11.05
N SER A 115 1.98 11.90 11.35
CA SER A 115 1.90 13.25 11.92
C SER A 115 1.73 14.32 10.85
N GLY A 116 2.11 14.04 9.60
CA GLY A 116 2.23 15.05 8.54
C GLY A 116 3.37 16.04 8.78
N ALA A 117 4.33 15.71 9.65
CA ALA A 117 5.47 16.57 9.93
C ALA A 117 6.44 16.64 8.74
N ALA A 118 7.05 17.81 8.57
CA ALA A 118 8.12 18.00 7.60
C ALA A 118 9.40 17.31 8.07
N VAL A 119 9.93 16.40 7.26
CA VAL A 119 11.25 15.79 7.44
C VAL A 119 12.35 16.57 6.70
N MET A 120 11.96 17.33 5.67
CA MET A 120 12.79 18.37 5.06
C MET A 120 11.99 19.68 4.97
N PRO A 121 12.64 20.84 5.22
CA PRO A 121 11.97 22.14 5.16
C PRO A 121 11.50 22.48 3.74
N PHE A 122 10.45 23.31 3.65
CA PHE A 122 9.88 23.82 2.40
C PHE A 122 10.67 25.02 1.87
N GLN A 123 11.92 24.77 1.46
CA GLN A 123 12.86 25.81 1.00
C GLN A 123 13.64 25.41 -0.26
N TYR A 124 13.13 24.42 -1.02
CA TYR A 124 13.81 23.85 -2.18
C TYR A 124 13.01 24.08 -3.45
N GLY A 125 13.68 24.26 -4.58
CA GLY A 125 13.03 24.29 -5.88
C GLY A 125 12.66 22.89 -6.34
N GLU A 126 13.45 21.89 -5.93
CA GLU A 126 13.24 20.48 -6.20
C GLU A 126 13.72 19.66 -5.00
N VAL A 127 12.99 18.58 -4.69
CA VAL A 127 13.40 17.55 -3.74
C VAL A 127 13.55 16.23 -4.50
N LYS A 128 14.70 15.57 -4.36
CA LYS A 128 14.92 14.22 -4.91
C LYS A 128 14.99 13.22 -3.77
N VAL A 129 14.02 12.32 -3.69
CA VAL A 129 14.07 11.18 -2.76
C VAL A 129 14.81 10.04 -3.46
N LEU A 130 15.99 9.68 -2.94
CA LEU A 130 16.90 8.73 -3.59
C LEU A 130 16.74 7.31 -3.06
N SER A 131 16.39 7.15 -1.78
CA SER A 131 16.05 5.89 -1.12
C SER A 131 15.12 6.17 0.07
N SER A 132 14.86 5.18 0.93
CA SER A 132 14.08 5.43 2.16
C SER A 132 14.85 6.25 3.21
N HIS A 133 16.17 6.37 3.06
CA HIS A 133 17.04 7.13 3.97
C HIS A 133 17.66 8.38 3.35
N TRP A 134 17.85 8.44 2.02
CA TRP A 134 18.57 9.54 1.38
C TRP A 134 17.65 10.45 0.56
N ALA A 135 17.79 11.75 0.75
CA ALA A 135 17.12 12.76 -0.06
C ALA A 135 18.01 13.98 -0.32
N LEU A 136 17.75 14.69 -1.41
CA LEU A 136 18.44 15.93 -1.79
C LEU A 136 17.45 17.08 -1.85
N GLY A 137 17.79 18.19 -1.21
CA GLY A 137 17.09 19.46 -1.35
C GLY A 137 17.87 20.38 -2.28
N ILE A 138 17.30 20.70 -3.45
CA ILE A 138 17.99 21.49 -4.48
C ILE A 138 17.44 22.91 -4.46
N VAL A 139 18.29 23.87 -4.12
CA VAL A 139 17.96 25.29 -4.18
C VAL A 139 18.25 25.80 -5.59
N LEU A 140 17.24 26.40 -6.22
CA LEU A 140 17.31 26.91 -7.58
C LEU A 140 17.33 28.43 -7.63
N GLU A 141 17.95 28.95 -8.68
CA GLU A 141 17.85 30.36 -9.07
C GLU A 141 17.52 30.50 -10.56
N LYS A 142 16.83 31.60 -10.92
CA LYS A 142 16.44 31.86 -12.32
C LYS A 142 17.69 32.03 -13.19
N SER A 143 17.61 31.51 -14.41
CA SER A 143 18.68 31.58 -15.42
C SER A 143 18.11 31.76 -16.83
N THR A 144 18.92 31.47 -17.85
CA THR A 144 18.65 31.67 -19.28
C THR A 144 18.77 30.37 -20.06
N ALA A 145 18.15 30.32 -21.24
CA ALA A 145 18.23 29.18 -22.16
C ALA A 145 19.66 28.77 -22.55
N SER A 146 20.62 29.71 -22.50
CA SER A 146 22.02 29.42 -22.83
C SER A 146 22.78 28.70 -21.73
N GLN A 147 22.30 28.71 -20.49
CA GLN A 147 23.00 28.13 -19.36
C GLN A 147 21.99 27.76 -18.26
N TYR A 148 21.66 26.48 -18.14
CA TYR A 148 20.69 26.00 -17.15
C TYR A 148 21.01 24.57 -16.73
N ASP A 149 20.49 24.17 -15.57
CA ASP A 149 20.43 22.78 -15.11
C ASP A 149 19.00 22.24 -15.21
N TYR A 150 18.00 23.11 -15.04
CA TYR A 150 16.57 22.77 -15.13
C TYR A 150 15.83 23.69 -16.10
N GLN A 151 14.85 23.12 -16.79
CA GLN A 151 13.89 23.84 -17.61
C GLN A 151 12.49 23.51 -17.12
N SER A 152 11.64 24.53 -16.99
CA SER A 152 10.22 24.33 -16.69
C SER A 152 9.55 23.50 -17.78
N LEU A 153 8.65 22.58 -17.39
CA LEU A 153 7.82 21.84 -18.35
C LEU A 153 6.87 22.76 -19.14
N ILE A 154 6.48 23.89 -18.53
CA ILE A 154 5.57 24.87 -19.12
C ILE A 154 6.29 26.20 -19.23
N GLY A 155 6.30 26.75 -20.46
CA GLY A 155 6.91 28.04 -20.78
C GLY A 155 8.43 28.00 -20.96
N ASP A 156 9.04 29.18 -21.10
CA ASP A 156 10.46 29.36 -21.41
C ASP A 156 11.28 29.77 -20.17
N ASN A 157 11.03 29.14 -19.02
CA ASN A 157 11.77 29.39 -17.79
C ASN A 157 12.90 28.39 -17.60
N TYR A 158 14.07 28.90 -17.21
CA TYR A 158 15.30 28.14 -17.02
C TYR A 158 15.88 28.43 -15.65
N TYR A 159 16.51 27.44 -15.03
CA TYR A 159 17.04 27.55 -13.67
C TYR A 159 18.42 26.91 -13.55
N LEU A 160 19.24 27.46 -12.65
CA LEU A 160 20.51 26.88 -12.24
C LEU A 160 20.41 26.38 -10.80
N ILE A 161 21.17 25.34 -10.51
CA ILE A 161 21.42 24.91 -9.13
C ILE A 161 22.24 26.01 -8.45
N LYS A 162 21.75 26.51 -7.32
CA LYS A 162 22.52 27.38 -6.44
C LYS A 162 23.36 26.54 -5.48
N ASN A 163 22.70 25.61 -4.80
CA ASN A 163 23.31 24.62 -3.91
C ASN A 163 22.40 23.39 -3.78
N VAL A 164 22.97 22.29 -3.27
CA VAL A 164 22.28 21.04 -2.98
C VAL A 164 22.53 20.67 -1.53
N ASP A 165 21.48 20.54 -0.75
CA ASP A 165 21.53 20.02 0.61
C ASP A 165 21.36 18.50 0.58
N VAL A 166 22.25 17.78 1.25
CA VAL A 166 22.23 16.32 1.36
C VAL A 166 21.61 15.93 2.69
N TYR A 167 20.50 15.21 2.65
CA TYR A 167 19.77 14.74 3.82
C TYR A 167 19.92 13.24 4.00
N TYR A 168 20.13 12.84 5.25
CA TYR A 168 19.90 11.48 5.72
C TYR A 168 18.71 11.49 6.68
N ILE A 169 17.77 10.59 6.46
CA ILE A 169 16.50 10.51 7.20
C ILE A 169 16.52 9.22 8.00
N GLU A 170 16.37 9.33 9.31
CA GLU A 170 16.33 8.20 10.23
C GLU A 170 15.28 8.47 11.30
N ASN A 171 14.51 7.44 11.68
CA ASN A 171 13.45 7.56 12.70
C ASN A 171 12.47 8.72 12.41
N GLY A 172 12.12 8.93 11.14
CA GLY A 172 11.21 9.99 10.71
C GLY A 172 11.77 11.41 10.85
N LYS A 173 13.09 11.59 11.01
CA LYS A 173 13.73 12.91 11.10
C LYS A 173 14.83 13.06 10.06
N GLY A 174 14.73 14.08 9.23
CA GLY A 174 15.78 14.42 8.26
C GLY A 174 16.87 15.29 8.88
N SER A 175 18.13 14.85 8.73
CA SER A 175 19.32 15.61 9.11
C SER A 175 20.04 16.09 7.86
N ASN A 176 20.23 17.41 7.72
CA ASN A 176 21.10 17.97 6.70
C ASN A 176 22.56 17.69 7.08
N LEU A 177 23.24 16.85 6.30
CA LEU A 177 24.62 16.45 6.56
C LEU A 177 25.64 17.32 5.83
N ALA A 178 25.26 17.91 4.68
CA ALA A 178 26.12 18.77 3.90
C ALA A 178 25.35 19.68 2.93
N THR A 179 25.95 20.82 2.59
CA THR A 179 25.52 21.69 1.50
C THR A 179 26.61 21.75 0.43
N LEU A 180 26.32 21.20 -0.74
CA LEU A 180 27.19 21.17 -1.90
C LEU A 180 26.93 22.38 -2.81
N THR A 181 27.99 22.95 -3.37
CA THR A 181 27.85 23.94 -4.44
C THR A 181 27.46 23.27 -5.76
N ARG A 182 26.97 24.05 -6.74
CA ARG A 182 26.70 23.56 -8.10
C ARG A 182 27.89 22.84 -8.74
N ASP A 183 29.11 23.30 -8.48
CA ASP A 183 30.34 22.73 -9.03
C ASP A 183 30.69 21.36 -8.40
N GLN A 184 30.20 21.12 -7.18
CA GLN A 184 30.41 19.86 -6.46
C GLN A 184 29.32 18.81 -6.72
N TYR A 185 28.30 19.15 -7.53
CA TYR A 185 27.17 18.27 -7.79
C TYR A 185 26.79 18.21 -9.27
N MET A 186 26.84 17.01 -9.82
CA MET A 186 26.32 16.67 -11.15
C MET A 186 25.17 15.68 -11.07
N ASP A 187 25.36 14.57 -10.36
CA ASP A 187 24.35 13.53 -10.15
C ASP A 187 24.58 12.80 -8.81
N ALA A 188 23.58 12.07 -8.34
CA ALA A 188 23.70 11.22 -7.16
C ALA A 188 22.81 9.98 -7.25
N ARG A 189 23.26 8.89 -6.61
CA ARG A 189 22.49 7.66 -6.41
C ARG A 189 22.74 7.14 -5.00
N ALA A 190 21.73 6.57 -4.39
CA ALA A 190 21.82 6.02 -3.05
C ALA A 190 21.28 4.59 -2.98
N SER A 191 21.86 3.77 -2.12
CA SER A 191 21.21 2.58 -1.55
C SER A 191 20.57 2.97 -0.22
N GLU A 192 20.17 1.99 0.60
CA GLU A 192 19.75 2.26 1.98
C GLU A 192 20.94 2.78 2.81
N THR A 193 22.13 2.22 2.60
CA THR A 193 23.30 2.50 3.46
C THR A 193 24.21 3.62 2.95
N TYR A 194 24.34 3.79 1.63
CA TYR A 194 25.35 4.68 1.04
C TYR A 194 24.76 5.63 0.00
N ILE A 195 25.41 6.78 -0.17
CA ILE A 195 25.18 7.69 -1.29
C ILE A 195 26.47 7.89 -2.10
N ASN A 196 26.36 7.72 -3.41
CA ASN A 196 27.35 8.14 -4.38
C ASN A 196 26.99 9.54 -4.89
N ILE A 197 27.96 10.45 -4.92
CA ILE A 197 27.80 11.79 -5.48
C ILE A 197 28.88 12.03 -6.53
N GLU A 198 28.47 12.46 -7.72
CA GLU A 198 29.36 12.83 -8.81
C GLU A 198 29.64 14.34 -8.79
N ASP A 199 30.92 14.70 -8.72
CA ASP A 199 31.37 16.08 -8.76
C ASP A 199 31.41 16.61 -10.20
N ARG A 200 30.78 17.77 -10.44
CA ARG A 200 30.63 18.35 -11.78
C ARG A 200 31.95 18.82 -12.39
N THR A 201 32.89 19.29 -11.57
CA THR A 201 34.14 19.86 -12.08
C THR A 201 35.17 18.78 -12.43
N THR A 202 35.21 17.72 -11.65
CA THR A 202 36.20 16.65 -11.76
C THR A 202 35.66 15.40 -12.46
N ASN A 203 34.33 15.22 -12.52
CA ASN A 203 33.65 13.97 -12.90
C ASN A 203 34.10 12.77 -12.03
N THR A 204 34.52 13.03 -10.80
CA THR A 204 34.85 11.98 -9.84
C THR A 204 33.61 11.65 -9.02
N VAL A 205 33.40 10.35 -8.79
CA VAL A 205 32.33 9.89 -7.91
C VAL A 205 32.93 9.53 -6.57
N THR A 206 32.35 10.08 -5.50
CA THR A 206 32.72 9.74 -4.12
C THR A 206 31.53 9.09 -3.43
N ARG A 207 31.78 8.00 -2.71
CA ARG A 207 30.80 7.31 -1.87
C ARG A 207 30.91 7.77 -0.43
N TYR A 208 29.76 8.05 0.16
CA TYR A 208 29.63 8.48 1.55
C TYR A 208 28.73 7.51 2.33
N ASP A 209 29.04 7.30 3.60
CA ASP A 209 28.20 6.59 4.56
C ASP A 209 27.09 7.49 5.15
N ALA A 210 26.25 6.95 6.03
CA ALA A 210 25.15 7.64 6.72
C ALA A 210 25.60 8.84 7.58
N GLN A 211 26.89 8.96 7.92
CA GLN A 211 27.46 10.11 8.63
C GLN A 211 28.16 11.09 7.66
N PHE A 212 27.92 10.92 6.37
CA PHE A 212 28.50 11.66 5.26
C PHE A 212 30.05 11.65 5.27
N GLN A 213 30.65 10.57 5.76
CA GLN A 213 32.09 10.37 5.67
C GLN A 213 32.43 9.65 4.37
N ALA A 214 33.42 10.16 3.64
CA ALA A 214 33.87 9.54 2.40
C ALA A 214 34.51 8.17 2.70
N VAL A 215 33.91 7.10 2.20
CA VAL A 215 34.38 5.72 2.38
C VAL A 215 35.13 5.19 1.15
N GLU A 216 34.81 5.71 -0.03
CA GLU A 216 35.50 5.37 -1.28
C GLU A 216 35.50 6.57 -2.23
N THR A 217 36.62 6.82 -2.89
CA THR A 217 36.80 7.88 -3.89
C THR A 217 37.15 7.27 -5.24
N GLU A 218 36.73 7.92 -6.33
CA GLU A 218 36.93 7.44 -7.70
C GLU A 218 36.12 6.15 -8.02
N VAL A 219 34.91 6.06 -7.46
CA VAL A 219 33.94 5.05 -7.90
C VAL A 219 33.71 5.23 -9.40
N LYS A 220 33.71 4.13 -10.16
CA LYS A 220 33.75 4.21 -11.62
C LYS A 220 32.52 4.88 -12.22
N TYR A 221 31.34 4.67 -11.63
CA TYR A 221 30.07 5.25 -12.05
C TYR A 221 29.19 5.63 -10.86
N VAL A 222 28.39 6.68 -11.00
CA VAL A 222 27.49 7.14 -9.92
C VAL A 222 26.48 6.05 -9.50
N TYR A 223 26.08 5.18 -10.42
CA TYR A 223 25.15 4.07 -10.19
C TYR A 223 25.81 2.78 -9.64
N GLU A 224 27.13 2.76 -9.44
CA GLU A 224 27.83 1.61 -8.85
C GLU A 224 27.75 1.68 -7.32
N LEU A 225 26.68 1.13 -6.76
CA LEU A 225 26.49 1.00 -5.31
C LEU A 225 27.07 -0.34 -4.82
N PRO A 226 27.56 -0.43 -3.56
CA PRO A 226 27.96 -1.71 -2.99
C PRO A 226 26.71 -2.60 -2.83
N PRO A 227 26.87 -3.94 -2.80
CA PRO A 227 25.76 -4.84 -2.52
C PRO A 227 25.16 -4.49 -1.16
N ASP A 228 23.84 -4.40 -1.11
CA ASP A 228 23.12 -4.25 0.14
C ASP A 228 23.02 -5.61 0.84
N PRO A 229 23.10 -5.71 2.19
CA PRO A 229 22.84 -6.98 2.87
C PRO A 229 21.54 -7.67 2.47
N ASP A 230 20.54 -6.91 2.02
CA ASP A 230 19.26 -7.47 1.57
C ASP A 230 19.28 -7.95 0.10
N ASP A 231 20.36 -7.70 -0.65
CA ASP A 231 20.49 -8.18 -2.03
C ASP A 231 20.59 -9.71 -2.07
N LEU A 232 19.75 -10.36 -2.86
CA LEU A 232 19.80 -11.81 -3.07
C LEU A 232 20.50 -12.16 -4.39
N VAL A 233 21.59 -12.92 -4.29
CA VAL A 233 22.43 -13.31 -5.42
C VAL A 233 22.44 -14.82 -5.57
N THR A 234 22.18 -15.31 -6.79
CA THR A 234 22.28 -16.73 -7.10
C THR A 234 23.74 -17.14 -7.33
N TYR A 235 24.14 -18.28 -6.77
CA TYR A 235 25.47 -18.86 -6.99
C TYR A 235 25.36 -20.31 -7.42
N ARG A 236 26.39 -20.82 -8.10
CA ARG A 236 26.40 -22.17 -8.65
C ARG A 236 27.51 -23.02 -8.08
N GLU A 237 27.17 -24.18 -7.54
CA GLU A 237 28.12 -25.20 -7.09
C GLU A 237 27.65 -26.60 -7.51
N ASN A 238 28.58 -27.47 -7.90
CA ASN A 238 28.28 -28.86 -8.28
C ASN A 238 27.16 -29.02 -9.34
N GLY A 239 26.99 -28.00 -10.18
CA GLY A 239 25.99 -27.98 -11.25
C GLY A 239 24.61 -27.47 -10.85
N GLN A 240 24.38 -27.18 -9.57
CA GLN A 240 23.12 -26.67 -9.00
C GLN A 240 23.29 -25.23 -8.52
N TYR A 241 22.18 -24.53 -8.30
CA TYR A 241 22.12 -23.15 -7.84
C TYR A 241 21.58 -23.07 -6.42
N GLY A 242 22.21 -22.19 -5.63
CA GLY A 242 21.79 -21.75 -4.31
C GLY A 242 21.69 -20.22 -4.26
N VAL A 243 21.38 -19.67 -3.09
CA VAL A 243 21.19 -18.22 -2.86
C VAL A 243 22.11 -17.74 -1.75
N LYS A 244 22.68 -16.56 -1.93
CA LYS A 244 23.43 -15.81 -0.93
C LYS A 244 22.87 -14.41 -0.78
N ASP A 245 23.16 -13.78 0.34
CA ASP A 245 22.93 -12.36 0.54
C ASP A 245 24.05 -11.51 -0.11
N GLY A 246 23.90 -10.18 -0.11
CA GLY A 246 24.87 -9.25 -0.68
C GLY A 246 26.22 -9.24 0.05
N LEU A 247 26.27 -9.82 1.25
CA LEU A 247 27.49 -10.01 2.06
C LEU A 247 28.12 -11.40 1.88
N ASP A 248 27.69 -12.15 0.85
CA ASP A 248 28.21 -13.47 0.50
C ASP A 248 27.86 -14.59 1.51
N ASN A 249 26.97 -14.34 2.49
CA ASN A 249 26.48 -15.36 3.41
C ASN A 249 25.49 -16.28 2.69
N ILE A 250 25.56 -17.58 2.98
CA ILE A 250 24.67 -18.58 2.36
C ILE A 250 23.27 -18.44 2.99
N VAL A 251 22.29 -18.09 2.15
CA VAL A 251 20.86 -18.10 2.48
C VAL A 251 20.29 -19.50 2.21
N MET A 252 20.62 -20.07 1.04
CA MET A 252 20.18 -21.41 0.63
C MET A 252 21.30 -22.13 -0.10
N GLU A 253 21.62 -23.35 0.36
CA GLU A 253 22.58 -24.22 -0.32
C GLU A 253 22.08 -24.66 -1.71
N PRO A 254 22.98 -25.04 -2.65
CA PRO A 254 22.57 -25.35 -4.00
C PRO A 254 21.69 -26.61 -4.08
N ALA A 255 20.44 -26.42 -4.52
CA ALA A 255 19.42 -27.47 -4.54
C ALA A 255 18.64 -27.54 -5.86
N PHE A 256 18.75 -26.52 -6.73
CA PHE A 256 17.95 -26.41 -7.95
C PHE A 256 18.81 -26.34 -9.21
N GLN A 257 18.25 -26.70 -10.37
CA GLN A 257 18.97 -26.63 -11.64
C GLN A 257 19.09 -25.18 -12.16
N SER A 258 18.10 -24.36 -11.84
CA SER A 258 18.10 -22.91 -12.06
C SER A 258 17.31 -22.23 -10.95
N ILE A 259 17.71 -21.01 -10.63
CA ILE A 259 16.95 -20.04 -9.83
C ILE A 259 16.87 -18.77 -10.69
N TYR A 260 15.67 -18.29 -10.94
CA TYR A 260 15.43 -17.05 -11.68
C TYR A 260 15.53 -15.85 -10.73
N ASP A 261 15.67 -14.64 -11.28
CA ASP A 261 15.71 -13.42 -10.48
C ASP A 261 14.47 -13.29 -9.59
N TYR A 262 14.68 -12.78 -8.38
CA TYR A 262 13.61 -12.46 -7.45
C TYR A 262 12.69 -11.40 -8.05
N ASN A 263 11.39 -11.57 -7.82
CA ASN A 263 10.37 -10.56 -8.12
C ASN A 263 9.51 -10.43 -6.86
N GLY A 264 9.58 -9.27 -6.21
CA GLY A 264 9.12 -9.13 -4.84
C GLY A 264 9.85 -10.12 -3.93
N ALA A 265 9.11 -10.83 -3.09
CA ALA A 265 9.65 -11.76 -2.12
C ALA A 265 9.99 -13.16 -2.67
N TYR A 266 9.77 -13.43 -3.96
CA TYR A 266 9.83 -14.79 -4.50
C TYR A 266 10.72 -14.95 -5.74
N ALA A 267 11.32 -16.13 -5.86
CA ALA A 267 12.07 -16.56 -7.04
C ALA A 267 11.53 -17.88 -7.58
N VAL A 268 11.45 -17.99 -8.91
CA VAL A 268 11.12 -19.27 -9.56
C VAL A 268 12.34 -20.17 -9.52
N VAL A 269 12.11 -21.45 -9.22
CA VAL A 269 13.15 -22.49 -9.24
C VAL A 269 12.79 -23.58 -10.22
N SER A 270 13.77 -24.28 -10.77
CA SER A 270 13.51 -25.42 -11.66
C SER A 270 14.23 -26.71 -11.26
N THR A 271 13.53 -27.81 -11.48
CA THR A 271 14.06 -29.18 -11.43
C THR A 271 13.62 -29.91 -12.69
N GLY A 272 14.55 -30.08 -13.65
CA GLY A 272 14.20 -30.54 -14.99
C GLY A 272 13.39 -29.48 -15.74
N GLU A 273 12.28 -29.91 -16.33
CA GLU A 273 11.34 -29.01 -17.03
C GLU A 273 10.29 -28.41 -16.08
N LYS A 274 10.25 -28.84 -14.82
CA LYS A 274 9.26 -28.39 -13.84
C LYS A 274 9.76 -27.20 -13.04
N LYS A 275 8.83 -26.31 -12.73
CA LYS A 275 9.03 -25.07 -12.00
C LYS A 275 8.30 -25.08 -10.66
N GLY A 276 8.89 -24.40 -9.70
CA GLY A 276 8.34 -24.12 -8.38
C GLY A 276 8.72 -22.71 -7.94
N LEU A 277 8.52 -22.39 -6.68
CA LEU A 277 8.75 -21.07 -6.11
C LEU A 277 9.45 -21.18 -4.75
N ILE A 278 10.46 -20.34 -4.53
CA ILE A 278 11.09 -20.13 -3.22
C ILE A 278 10.85 -18.69 -2.75
N ASP A 279 10.87 -18.48 -1.45
CA ASP A 279 10.89 -17.14 -0.85
C ASP A 279 12.31 -16.56 -0.74
N ALA A 280 12.42 -15.35 -0.18
CA ALA A 280 13.67 -14.62 0.06
C ALA A 280 14.60 -15.34 1.05
N GLN A 281 14.07 -16.21 1.90
CA GLN A 281 14.82 -17.03 2.85
C GLN A 281 15.25 -18.37 2.22
N GLY A 282 14.90 -18.60 0.95
CA GLY A 282 15.21 -19.83 0.22
C GLY A 282 14.30 -21.01 0.57
N GLN A 283 13.19 -20.77 1.27
CA GLN A 283 12.24 -21.82 1.58
C GLN A 283 11.35 -22.10 0.38
N VAL A 284 11.06 -23.38 0.14
CA VAL A 284 10.16 -23.80 -0.93
C VAL A 284 8.73 -23.46 -0.54
N VAL A 285 8.15 -22.51 -1.27
CA VAL A 285 6.73 -22.12 -1.16
C VAL A 285 5.89 -23.06 -2.02
N ILE A 286 6.27 -23.19 -3.30
CA ILE A 286 5.62 -24.10 -4.25
C ILE A 286 6.65 -25.12 -4.75
N PRO A 287 6.40 -26.44 -4.62
CA PRO A 287 7.34 -27.45 -5.10
C PRO A 287 7.48 -27.41 -6.63
N ALA A 288 8.63 -27.86 -7.14
CA ALA A 288 8.93 -27.87 -8.57
C ALA A 288 8.19 -28.99 -9.33
N GLU A 289 6.88 -28.84 -9.49
CA GLU A 289 5.97 -29.84 -10.06
C GLU A 289 5.14 -29.32 -11.25
N TYR A 290 5.15 -28.01 -11.48
CA TYR A 290 4.34 -27.31 -12.47
C TYR A 290 5.14 -27.00 -13.75
N ASP A 291 4.46 -26.85 -14.88
CA ASP A 291 5.11 -26.42 -16.13
C ASP A 291 5.52 -24.94 -16.06
N ASP A 292 4.73 -24.13 -15.34
CA ASP A 292 5.01 -22.73 -15.11
C ASP A 292 4.38 -22.21 -13.81
N ILE A 293 4.93 -21.12 -13.28
CA ILE A 293 4.33 -20.31 -12.20
C ILE A 293 4.15 -18.90 -12.76
N LYS A 294 2.93 -18.37 -12.72
CA LYS A 294 2.58 -17.11 -13.37
C LYS A 294 2.61 -15.96 -12.37
N ARG A 295 3.11 -14.82 -12.83
CA ARG A 295 3.05 -13.55 -12.10
C ARG A 295 1.71 -12.86 -12.35
N SER A 296 1.30 -12.03 -11.41
CA SER A 296 0.26 -11.03 -11.57
C SER A 296 0.89 -9.63 -11.64
N TYR A 297 0.23 -8.72 -12.36
CA TYR A 297 0.57 -7.29 -12.40
C TYR A 297 -0.43 -6.43 -11.61
N TYR A 298 -1.38 -7.08 -10.92
CA TYR A 298 -2.48 -6.42 -10.21
C TYR A 298 -2.31 -6.45 -8.68
N THR A 299 -1.12 -6.81 -8.20
CA THR A 299 -0.81 -6.83 -6.77
C THR A 299 -0.59 -5.41 -6.21
N PRO A 300 -0.66 -5.22 -4.87
CA PRO A 300 -0.41 -3.93 -4.23
C PRO A 300 0.91 -3.31 -4.71
N GLU A 301 0.96 -1.98 -4.70
CA GLU A 301 2.11 -1.20 -5.20
C GLU A 301 2.40 -1.35 -6.71
N GLY A 302 1.58 -2.10 -7.46
CA GLY A 302 1.66 -2.18 -8.93
C GLY A 302 2.91 -2.91 -9.42
N THR A 303 3.56 -3.65 -8.52
CA THR A 303 4.70 -4.50 -8.82
C THR A 303 4.22 -5.82 -9.42
N SER A 304 5.07 -6.49 -10.20
CA SER A 304 4.75 -7.86 -10.64
C SER A 304 5.14 -8.85 -9.54
N ASP A 305 4.17 -9.53 -8.95
CA ASP A 305 4.40 -10.53 -7.88
C ASP A 305 3.70 -11.86 -8.22
N TYR A 306 4.03 -12.93 -7.50
CA TYR A 306 3.43 -14.25 -7.62
C TYR A 306 2.34 -14.49 -6.58
N ASN A 307 2.42 -13.85 -5.41
CA ASN A 307 1.44 -14.02 -4.34
C ASN A 307 0.29 -13.03 -4.53
N ALA A 308 -0.92 -13.55 -4.74
CA ALA A 308 -2.14 -12.77 -4.75
C ALA A 308 -3.04 -13.22 -3.58
N ASN A 309 -2.93 -12.54 -2.44
CA ASN A 309 -3.66 -12.86 -1.20
C ASN A 309 -3.56 -14.33 -0.74
N GLY A 310 -2.37 -14.91 -0.89
CA GLY A 310 -2.04 -16.28 -0.53
C GLY A 310 -2.46 -17.32 -1.58
N TYR A 311 -2.84 -16.88 -2.78
CA TYR A 311 -3.02 -17.74 -3.95
C TYR A 311 -1.91 -17.53 -4.98
N PHE A 312 -1.52 -18.60 -5.64
CA PHE A 312 -0.48 -18.63 -6.66
C PHE A 312 -1.02 -19.27 -7.94
N ALA A 313 -0.87 -18.58 -9.06
CA ALA A 313 -1.28 -19.10 -10.36
C ALA A 313 -0.22 -20.06 -10.93
N VAL A 314 -0.65 -21.26 -11.28
CA VAL A 314 0.22 -22.34 -11.77
C VAL A 314 -0.26 -22.86 -13.12
N VAL A 315 0.66 -23.42 -13.90
CA VAL A 315 0.33 -24.12 -15.15
C VAL A 315 0.72 -25.58 -15.06
N ALA A 316 -0.22 -26.46 -15.37
CA ALA A 316 0.02 -27.89 -15.52
C ALA A 316 -0.64 -28.40 -16.80
N ASP A 317 0.11 -29.15 -17.60
CA ASP A 317 -0.30 -29.68 -18.90
C ASP A 317 -0.84 -28.58 -19.83
N GLY A 318 -0.20 -27.39 -19.81
CA GLY A 318 -0.57 -26.22 -20.60
C GLY A 318 -1.89 -25.54 -20.18
N LYS A 319 -2.39 -25.80 -18.97
CA LYS A 319 -3.63 -25.23 -18.44
C LYS A 319 -3.40 -24.49 -17.14
N ILE A 320 -4.16 -23.42 -16.92
CA ILE A 320 -4.11 -22.61 -15.69
C ILE A 320 -4.90 -23.26 -14.56
N GLY A 321 -4.31 -23.27 -13.38
CA GLY A 321 -4.94 -23.57 -12.10
C GLY A 321 -4.36 -22.68 -11.00
N PHE A 322 -4.78 -22.90 -9.77
CA PHE A 322 -4.34 -22.14 -8.61
C PHE A 322 -4.01 -23.06 -7.44
N VAL A 323 -3.03 -22.64 -6.64
CA VAL A 323 -2.66 -23.27 -5.38
C VAL A 323 -2.63 -22.23 -4.27
N ASP A 324 -2.79 -22.66 -3.03
CA ASP A 324 -2.59 -21.81 -1.85
C ASP A 324 -1.11 -21.77 -1.40
N GLU A 325 -0.85 -21.02 -0.34
CA GLU A 325 0.46 -20.89 0.33
C GLU A 325 1.04 -22.20 0.88
N THR A 326 0.24 -23.26 0.99
CA THR A 326 0.71 -24.61 1.37
C THR A 326 1.05 -25.46 0.14
N GLY A 327 0.79 -24.94 -1.07
CA GLY A 327 0.90 -25.65 -2.33
C GLY A 327 -0.30 -26.57 -2.61
N ALA A 328 -1.38 -26.50 -1.83
CA ALA A 328 -2.58 -27.28 -2.08
C ALA A 328 -3.34 -26.71 -3.29
N VAL A 329 -3.80 -27.58 -4.19
CA VAL A 329 -4.57 -27.17 -5.37
C VAL A 329 -5.95 -26.69 -4.93
N THR A 330 -6.20 -25.39 -5.16
CA THR A 330 -7.48 -24.73 -4.86
C THR A 330 -8.37 -24.59 -6.09
N CYS A 331 -7.76 -24.51 -7.28
CA CYS A 331 -8.47 -24.57 -8.56
C CYS A 331 -7.72 -25.48 -9.53
N GLU A 332 -8.40 -26.53 -9.99
CA GLU A 332 -7.83 -27.52 -10.89
C GLU A 332 -7.48 -26.94 -12.28
N PRO A 333 -6.32 -27.32 -12.87
CA PRO A 333 -5.92 -26.91 -14.20
C PRO A 333 -6.91 -27.33 -15.32
N LYS A 334 -7.78 -26.41 -15.74
CA LYS A 334 -8.90 -26.71 -16.66
C LYS A 334 -8.79 -26.01 -18.01
N TYR A 335 -8.46 -24.72 -18.02
CA TYR A 335 -8.47 -23.88 -19.22
C TYR A 335 -7.06 -23.64 -19.73
N SER A 336 -6.90 -23.62 -21.07
CA SER A 336 -5.60 -23.36 -21.71
C SER A 336 -5.01 -22.03 -21.23
N GLU A 337 -3.72 -22.01 -20.89
CA GLU A 337 -3.03 -20.79 -20.46
C GLU A 337 -3.02 -19.68 -21.53
N ASN A 338 -3.16 -20.04 -22.81
CA ASN A 338 -3.24 -19.07 -23.90
C ASN A 338 -4.62 -18.44 -24.09
N ALA A 339 -5.63 -18.87 -23.33
CA ALA A 339 -7.00 -18.40 -23.46
C ALA A 339 -7.48 -17.59 -22.25
N ALA A 340 -6.81 -17.74 -21.10
CA ALA A 340 -7.18 -17.08 -19.85
C ALA A 340 -6.12 -16.05 -19.46
N GLU A 341 -6.59 -14.86 -19.06
CA GLU A 341 -5.74 -13.79 -18.54
C GLU A 341 -5.78 -13.82 -17.01
N ILE A 342 -4.61 -13.96 -16.38
CA ILE A 342 -4.49 -14.05 -14.91
C ILE A 342 -4.43 -12.65 -14.32
N MET A 343 -5.33 -12.38 -13.37
CA MET A 343 -5.53 -11.07 -12.74
C MET A 343 -5.01 -11.04 -11.28
N GLY A 344 -4.35 -12.10 -10.81
CA GLY A 344 -4.00 -12.30 -9.40
C GLY A 344 -4.62 -13.59 -8.88
N ALA A 345 -5.48 -13.50 -7.88
CA ALA A 345 -6.23 -14.61 -7.29
C ALA A 345 -7.42 -15.07 -8.15
N SER A 346 -7.39 -14.73 -9.44
CA SER A 346 -8.47 -15.01 -10.38
C SER A 346 -7.97 -14.89 -11.82
N ALA A 347 -8.76 -15.41 -12.76
CA ALA A 347 -8.51 -15.31 -14.19
C ALA A 347 -9.79 -14.97 -14.96
N LEU A 348 -9.63 -14.24 -16.06
CA LEU A 348 -10.70 -13.94 -17.01
C LEU A 348 -10.49 -14.73 -18.29
N LEU A 349 -11.56 -15.37 -18.75
CA LEU A 349 -11.62 -16.01 -20.07
C LEU A 349 -12.69 -15.31 -20.90
N THR A 350 -12.28 -14.72 -22.02
CA THR A 350 -13.18 -14.02 -22.94
C THR A 350 -13.47 -14.90 -24.16
N ASP A 351 -14.75 -15.15 -24.44
CA ASP A 351 -15.14 -15.90 -25.63
C ASP A 351 -15.15 -15.03 -26.91
N LEU A 352 -15.45 -15.65 -28.06
CA LEU A 352 -15.46 -14.96 -29.35
C LEU A 352 -16.61 -13.95 -29.51
N GLU A 353 -17.63 -14.04 -28.67
CA GLU A 353 -18.74 -13.09 -28.61
C GLU A 353 -18.46 -11.93 -27.64
N GLY A 354 -17.35 -11.99 -26.90
CA GLY A 354 -16.94 -11.00 -25.91
C GLY A 354 -17.48 -11.26 -24.50
N ASN A 355 -18.18 -12.38 -24.28
CA ASN A 355 -18.65 -12.72 -22.93
C ASN A 355 -17.47 -13.20 -22.08
N GLN A 356 -17.49 -12.85 -20.80
CA GLN A 356 -16.40 -13.15 -19.88
C GLN A 356 -16.81 -14.19 -18.84
N LEU A 357 -15.95 -15.18 -18.65
CA LEU A 357 -15.99 -16.12 -17.54
C LEU A 357 -14.90 -15.72 -16.54
N LEU A 358 -15.32 -15.36 -15.34
CA LEU A 358 -14.46 -15.15 -14.19
C LEU A 358 -14.20 -16.48 -13.49
N ILE A 359 -12.94 -16.77 -13.20
CA ILE A 359 -12.49 -17.98 -12.54
C ILE A 359 -11.71 -17.56 -11.30
N ALA A 360 -12.27 -17.77 -10.13
CA ALA A 360 -11.63 -17.51 -8.85
C ALA A 360 -10.58 -18.58 -8.52
N ALA A 361 -9.56 -18.22 -7.75
CA ALA A 361 -8.50 -19.15 -7.34
C ALA A 361 -9.00 -20.30 -6.44
N ASP A 362 -10.17 -20.17 -5.82
CA ASP A 362 -10.85 -21.25 -5.10
C ASP A 362 -11.69 -22.17 -6.01
N GLY A 363 -11.67 -21.92 -7.32
CA GLY A 363 -12.33 -22.74 -8.34
C GLY A 363 -13.77 -22.33 -8.64
N VAL A 364 -14.30 -21.26 -8.06
CA VAL A 364 -15.62 -20.72 -8.43
C VAL A 364 -15.55 -20.12 -9.83
N GLU A 365 -16.48 -20.52 -10.70
CA GLU A 365 -16.59 -20.04 -12.07
C GLU A 365 -17.90 -19.25 -12.24
N THR A 366 -17.81 -17.98 -12.63
CA THR A 366 -18.95 -17.07 -12.78
C THR A 366 -18.97 -16.45 -14.16
N ARG A 367 -20.10 -16.58 -14.86
CA ARG A 367 -20.33 -15.85 -16.11
C ARG A 367 -20.77 -14.44 -15.78
N LEU A 368 -20.05 -13.47 -16.32
CA LEU A 368 -20.37 -12.06 -16.15
C LEU A 368 -21.27 -11.64 -17.32
N GLU A 369 -22.50 -11.26 -16.99
CA GLU A 369 -23.51 -10.82 -17.94
C GLU A 369 -24.05 -9.44 -17.50
N GLY A 370 -24.42 -8.60 -18.48
CA GLY A 370 -25.02 -7.29 -18.20
C GLY A 370 -24.05 -6.12 -18.03
N TYR A 371 -22.75 -6.34 -18.23
CA TYR A 371 -21.73 -5.29 -18.21
C TYR A 371 -21.13 -5.09 -19.60
N ASP A 372 -20.92 -3.83 -19.99
CA ASP A 372 -20.24 -3.44 -21.22
C ASP A 372 -18.71 -3.49 -21.05
N ARG A 373 -18.22 -3.33 -19.82
CA ARG A 373 -16.80 -3.48 -19.45
C ARG A 373 -16.67 -4.17 -18.10
N VAL A 374 -15.72 -5.09 -18.00
CA VAL A 374 -15.21 -5.64 -16.73
C VAL A 374 -13.70 -5.48 -16.74
N ARG A 375 -13.16 -4.90 -15.68
CA ARG A 375 -11.71 -4.66 -15.53
C ARG A 375 -11.27 -5.07 -14.13
N ALA A 376 -10.20 -5.84 -14.03
CA ALA A 376 -9.57 -6.11 -12.74
C ALA A 376 -9.07 -4.79 -12.14
N CYS A 377 -9.35 -4.57 -10.86
CA CYS A 377 -8.91 -3.37 -10.18
C CYS A 377 -7.39 -3.41 -10.00
N ASP A 378 -6.75 -2.29 -10.33
CA ASP A 378 -5.33 -2.08 -10.03
C ASP A 378 -5.15 -2.19 -8.50
N TYR A 379 -4.09 -2.87 -8.05
CA TYR A 379 -3.79 -3.19 -6.64
C TYR A 379 -4.74 -4.20 -5.95
N GLY A 380 -5.81 -4.63 -6.60
CA GLY A 380 -6.82 -5.50 -6.00
C GLY A 380 -6.46 -6.99 -5.91
N SER A 381 -5.29 -7.39 -6.41
CA SER A 381 -4.82 -8.79 -6.45
C SER A 381 -5.81 -9.76 -7.09
N GLY A 382 -6.66 -9.28 -8.00
CA GLY A 382 -7.72 -10.09 -8.63
C GLY A 382 -8.89 -10.43 -7.71
N MET A 383 -9.04 -9.76 -6.56
CA MET A 383 -10.11 -10.04 -5.59
C MET A 383 -11.43 -9.30 -5.86
N TYR A 384 -11.41 -8.32 -6.75
CA TYR A 384 -12.57 -7.51 -7.12
C TYR A 384 -12.31 -6.80 -8.46
N TYR A 385 -13.40 -6.41 -9.11
CA TYR A 385 -13.42 -5.89 -10.47
C TYR A 385 -14.32 -4.68 -10.57
N GLU A 386 -13.84 -3.68 -11.28
CA GLU A 386 -14.64 -2.56 -11.74
C GLU A 386 -15.48 -3.03 -12.92
N VAL A 387 -16.77 -2.72 -12.87
CA VAL A 387 -17.72 -3.02 -13.93
C VAL A 387 -18.35 -1.74 -14.45
N GLN A 388 -18.70 -1.71 -15.73
CA GLN A 388 -19.35 -0.57 -16.35
C GLN A 388 -20.59 -1.04 -17.11
N ASP A 389 -21.68 -0.30 -16.97
CA ASP A 389 -22.90 -0.50 -17.77
C ASP A 389 -22.88 0.28 -19.11
N ALA A 390 -23.95 0.14 -19.89
CA ALA A 390 -24.08 0.80 -21.19
C ALA A 390 -24.21 2.33 -21.14
N ASP A 391 -24.53 2.89 -19.97
CA ASP A 391 -24.61 4.33 -19.72
C ASP A 391 -23.31 4.89 -19.14
N TYR A 392 -22.24 4.06 -19.13
CA TYR A 392 -20.92 4.36 -18.59
C TYR A 392 -20.92 4.59 -17.07
N ASN A 393 -21.90 4.08 -16.33
CA ASN A 393 -21.88 4.09 -14.88
C ASN A 393 -20.97 2.97 -14.37
N GLU A 394 -20.18 3.28 -13.36
CA GLU A 394 -19.25 2.33 -12.75
C GLU A 394 -19.86 1.69 -11.51
N GLY A 395 -19.57 0.41 -11.36
CA GLY A 395 -19.92 -0.43 -10.22
C GLY A 395 -18.76 -1.33 -9.84
N LEU A 396 -18.97 -2.17 -8.84
CA LEU A 396 -17.94 -3.05 -8.32
C LEU A 396 -18.51 -4.45 -8.07
N ILE A 397 -17.80 -5.48 -8.50
CA ILE A 397 -18.08 -6.87 -8.19
C ILE A 397 -16.87 -7.51 -7.49
N ASP A 398 -17.09 -8.56 -6.71
CA ASP A 398 -16.00 -9.35 -6.15
C ASP A 398 -15.45 -10.38 -7.16
N TRP A 399 -14.38 -11.08 -6.76
CA TRP A 399 -13.75 -12.17 -7.51
C TRP A 399 -14.62 -13.40 -7.77
N HIS A 400 -15.80 -13.50 -7.14
CA HIS A 400 -16.83 -14.48 -7.46
C HIS A 400 -17.93 -13.91 -8.36
N GLY A 401 -17.82 -12.64 -8.76
CA GLY A 401 -18.79 -11.93 -9.59
C GLY A 401 -20.04 -11.46 -8.83
N LYS A 402 -20.00 -11.43 -7.49
CA LYS A 402 -21.07 -10.88 -6.66
C LYS A 402 -20.98 -9.35 -6.67
N GLU A 403 -22.11 -8.69 -6.88
CA GLU A 403 -22.20 -7.23 -6.82
C GLU A 403 -21.88 -6.70 -5.41
N LEU A 404 -20.89 -5.81 -5.35
CA LEU A 404 -20.48 -5.06 -4.17
C LEU A 404 -21.02 -3.62 -4.22
N LEU A 405 -20.95 -2.99 -5.40
CA LEU A 405 -21.55 -1.69 -5.70
C LEU A 405 -22.29 -1.78 -7.04
N PRO A 406 -23.54 -1.30 -7.14
CA PRO A 406 -24.25 -1.23 -8.41
C PRO A 406 -23.59 -0.19 -9.33
N CYS A 407 -23.84 -0.31 -10.65
CA CYS A 407 -23.41 0.67 -11.65
C CYS A 407 -24.18 1.99 -11.52
N GLU A 408 -23.84 2.80 -10.53
CA GLU A 408 -24.47 4.10 -10.24
C GLU A 408 -23.45 5.23 -10.08
N TYR A 409 -22.15 4.89 -10.10
CA TYR A 409 -21.08 5.85 -9.85
C TYR A 409 -20.53 6.45 -11.15
N ALA A 410 -20.00 7.66 -11.04
CA ALA A 410 -19.31 8.33 -12.14
C ALA A 410 -17.89 7.78 -12.34
N ASP A 411 -17.25 7.41 -11.24
CA ASP A 411 -15.84 7.03 -11.16
C ASP A 411 -15.58 6.27 -9.83
N LEU A 412 -14.81 5.19 -9.90
CA LEU A 412 -14.23 4.48 -8.76
C LEU A 412 -12.70 4.59 -8.78
N ALA A 413 -12.09 4.95 -7.66
CA ALA A 413 -10.64 5.04 -7.51
C ALA A 413 -10.15 4.23 -6.30
N PHE A 414 -9.02 3.56 -6.41
CA PHE A 414 -8.53 2.61 -5.41
C PHE A 414 -7.27 3.12 -4.69
N SER A 415 -7.13 2.81 -3.40
CA SER A 415 -5.90 3.05 -2.66
C SER A 415 -4.76 2.16 -3.18
N GLY A 416 -3.51 2.58 -2.96
CA GLY A 416 -2.32 1.87 -3.45
C GLY A 416 -2.12 0.46 -2.89
N ASP A 417 -2.80 0.15 -1.78
CA ASP A 417 -2.84 -1.18 -1.15
C ASP A 417 -4.09 -2.01 -1.52
N GLY A 418 -5.01 -1.45 -2.31
CA GLY A 418 -6.26 -2.10 -2.71
C GLY A 418 -7.30 -2.28 -1.58
N GLN A 419 -7.08 -1.72 -0.38
CA GLN A 419 -7.99 -1.91 0.75
C GLN A 419 -9.14 -0.91 0.80
N TYR A 420 -9.07 0.18 0.02
CA TYR A 420 -10.07 1.24 0.04
C TYR A 420 -10.49 1.64 -1.37
N VAL A 421 -11.78 1.96 -1.50
CA VAL A 421 -12.41 2.46 -2.72
C VAL A 421 -12.98 3.83 -2.45
N LEU A 422 -12.65 4.79 -3.30
CA LEU A 422 -13.23 6.11 -3.35
C LEU A 422 -14.25 6.13 -4.50
N ALA A 423 -15.52 6.27 -4.17
CA ALA A 423 -16.62 6.24 -5.13
C ALA A 423 -17.24 7.64 -5.30
N ARG A 424 -17.29 8.15 -6.53
CA ARG A 424 -17.86 9.47 -6.84
C ARG A 424 -19.24 9.32 -7.48
N SER A 425 -20.24 10.00 -6.91
CA SER A 425 -21.60 9.99 -7.46
C SER A 425 -21.68 10.80 -8.76
N ARG A 426 -22.58 10.40 -9.68
CA ARG A 426 -22.93 11.22 -10.84
C ARG A 426 -23.77 12.43 -10.49
N ASP A 427 -24.54 12.36 -9.42
CA ASP A 427 -25.41 13.45 -8.98
C ASP A 427 -24.64 14.54 -8.22
N ASP A 428 -23.53 14.15 -7.59
CA ASP A 428 -22.64 15.04 -6.84
C ASP A 428 -21.17 14.69 -7.06
N TYR A 429 -20.52 15.46 -7.94
CA TYR A 429 -19.08 15.35 -8.20
C TYR A 429 -18.21 15.98 -7.11
N SER A 430 -18.81 16.74 -6.18
CA SER A 430 -18.08 17.45 -5.13
C SER A 430 -17.75 16.58 -3.92
N THR A 431 -18.44 15.45 -3.76
CA THR A 431 -18.21 14.51 -2.65
C THR A 431 -17.92 13.10 -3.15
N CYS A 432 -17.10 12.38 -2.38
CA CYS A 432 -16.77 10.99 -2.60
C CYS A 432 -17.13 10.19 -1.36
N VAL A 433 -17.57 8.95 -1.54
CA VAL A 433 -17.78 7.97 -0.45
C VAL A 433 -16.57 7.05 -0.40
N ILE A 434 -16.02 6.85 0.79
CA ILE A 434 -14.93 5.91 1.03
C ILE A 434 -15.55 4.59 1.52
N TYR A 435 -15.21 3.50 0.84
CA TYR A 435 -15.48 2.15 1.27
C TYR A 435 -14.18 1.44 1.62
N ARG A 436 -14.21 0.63 2.67
CA ARG A 436 -13.17 -0.34 2.99
C ARG A 436 -13.56 -1.69 2.41
N VAL A 437 -12.63 -2.32 1.71
CA VAL A 437 -12.72 -3.70 1.23
C VAL A 437 -12.17 -4.64 2.29
N THR A 438 -12.84 -5.75 2.54
CA THR A 438 -12.36 -6.77 3.49
C THR A 438 -12.64 -8.16 2.93
N TYR A 439 -11.65 -9.04 3.05
CA TYR A 439 -11.73 -10.44 2.63
C TYR A 439 -11.87 -11.34 3.86
N GLU A 440 -12.70 -12.37 3.77
CA GLU A 440 -12.94 -13.29 4.89
C GLU A 440 -11.68 -14.03 5.39
N LYS A 441 -10.61 -14.17 4.58
CA LYS A 441 -9.31 -14.71 5.05
C LYS A 441 -8.68 -13.82 6.13
N ASP A 442 -9.03 -12.53 6.17
CA ASP A 442 -8.53 -11.54 7.12
C ASP A 442 -9.42 -11.38 8.37
N ASN A 443 -10.55 -12.11 8.45
CA ASN A 443 -11.51 -12.01 9.56
C ASN A 443 -11.97 -13.40 10.07
N PRO A 444 -11.21 -14.05 10.97
CA PRO A 444 -11.54 -15.39 11.48
C PRO A 444 -12.72 -15.43 12.47
N GLU A 445 -13.28 -14.28 12.88
CA GLU A 445 -14.42 -14.24 13.81
C GLU A 445 -15.77 -14.01 13.12
N LYS A 446 -16.64 -15.02 13.25
CA LYS A 446 -18.08 -15.11 12.90
C LYS A 446 -18.43 -15.64 11.51
N ILE A 447 -18.52 -16.97 11.44
CA ILE A 447 -19.55 -17.62 10.64
C ILE A 447 -20.78 -17.76 11.54
N PRO A 448 -21.92 -17.11 11.28
CA PRO A 448 -23.18 -17.54 11.86
C PRO A 448 -23.56 -18.88 11.22
N GLU A 449 -23.77 -19.92 12.03
CA GLU A 449 -24.40 -21.17 11.55
C GLU A 449 -25.74 -20.82 10.90
N VAL A 450 -25.85 -21.04 9.59
CA VAL A 450 -27.13 -20.98 8.89
C VAL A 450 -27.91 -22.24 9.26
N GLU A 451 -28.81 -22.13 10.24
CA GLU A 451 -29.88 -23.13 10.40
C GLU A 451 -30.77 -23.09 9.15
N LEU A 452 -30.75 -24.17 8.39
CA LEU A 452 -31.71 -24.42 7.32
C LEU A 452 -33.11 -24.53 7.93
N VAL A 453 -33.90 -23.46 7.84
CA VAL A 453 -35.35 -23.52 8.10
C VAL A 453 -36.06 -23.68 6.76
N ASP A 454 -36.47 -24.91 6.50
CA ASP A 454 -37.34 -25.30 5.40
C ASP A 454 -38.78 -24.98 5.79
N GLU A 455 -39.30 -23.81 5.40
CA GLU A 455 -40.75 -23.55 5.48
C GLU A 455 -41.22 -22.53 4.42
N GLY A 456 -41.85 -23.08 3.37
CA GLY A 456 -43.13 -22.61 2.81
C GLY A 456 -43.26 -21.16 2.29
N MET A 457 -43.41 -21.04 0.97
CA MET A 457 -44.06 -19.88 0.31
C MET A 457 -45.39 -19.51 1.00
N GLU A 458 -45.51 -18.29 1.51
CA GLU A 458 -46.74 -17.50 1.44
C GLU A 458 -46.41 -16.03 1.13
N ALA A 459 -47.14 -15.50 0.16
CA ALA A 459 -47.09 -14.11 -0.28
C ALA A 459 -47.72 -13.19 0.78
N ILE A 460 -47.14 -12.02 1.01
CA ILE A 460 -47.83 -10.94 1.74
C ILE A 460 -47.70 -9.64 0.94
N GLU A 461 -48.88 -9.08 0.70
CA GLU A 461 -49.20 -7.88 -0.06
C GLU A 461 -48.73 -6.59 0.65
N SER A 462 -48.72 -5.52 -0.14
CA SER A 462 -48.49 -4.12 0.23
C SER A 462 -49.30 -3.63 1.43
N GLU A 463 -48.66 -2.91 2.35
CA GLU A 463 -49.32 -1.83 3.10
C GLU A 463 -48.40 -0.61 3.17
N THR A 464 -48.84 0.45 2.50
CA THR A 464 -48.41 1.83 2.66
C THR A 464 -49.04 2.43 3.92
N GLU A 465 -48.25 2.99 4.83
CA GLU A 465 -48.75 3.98 5.79
C GLU A 465 -47.95 5.29 5.68
N THR A 466 -48.64 6.29 5.13
CA THR A 466 -48.41 7.71 5.35
C THR A 466 -48.91 8.11 6.74
N ILE A 467 -48.24 9.07 7.38
CA ILE A 467 -48.76 10.29 8.05
C ILE A 467 -47.69 10.83 9.02
N PHE A 468 -47.14 12.00 8.73
CA PHE A 468 -47.33 13.20 9.59
C PHE A 468 -46.94 14.45 8.80
N GLU A 469 -47.95 15.24 8.45
CA GLU A 469 -47.88 16.64 8.01
C GLU A 469 -47.54 17.54 9.19
N LEU A 470 -46.67 18.53 8.97
CA LEU A 470 -46.80 19.86 9.58
C LEU A 470 -46.48 20.91 8.51
N GLU A 471 -47.52 21.66 8.13
CA GLU A 471 -47.47 22.83 7.23
C GLU A 471 -46.85 24.07 7.91
N PRO A 472 -46.45 25.10 7.12
CA PRO A 472 -45.70 26.27 7.56
C PRO A 472 -46.58 27.53 7.76
N GLU A 473 -46.11 28.50 8.55
CA GLU A 473 -46.57 29.90 8.54
C GLU A 473 -45.34 30.82 8.32
N SER A 474 -45.23 31.44 7.13
CA SER A 474 -45.37 32.89 6.82
C SER A 474 -44.57 33.83 7.73
N GLU A 475 -43.79 34.79 7.22
CA GLU A 475 -44.26 35.91 6.38
C GLU A 475 -43.18 36.42 5.41
N ALA A 476 -43.69 37.00 4.33
CA ALA A 476 -42.98 37.61 3.22
C ALA A 476 -42.40 38.99 3.59
N GLU A 477 -41.39 39.44 2.85
CA GLU A 477 -41.57 40.67 2.08
C GLU A 477 -40.69 40.69 0.82
N THR A 478 -41.38 40.90 -0.27
CA THR A 478 -40.95 41.10 -1.65
C THR A 478 -40.17 42.39 -1.83
N VAL A 479 -39.14 42.42 -2.69
CA VAL A 479 -39.06 43.43 -3.76
C VAL A 479 -38.36 42.83 -4.98
N SER A 480 -39.10 42.85 -6.07
CA SER A 480 -38.78 42.60 -7.47
C SER A 480 -37.64 43.46 -8.06
N GLY A 481 -37.02 42.95 -9.12
CA GLY A 481 -36.95 43.76 -10.35
C GLY A 481 -35.66 43.72 -11.16
N ALA A 482 -35.76 42.99 -12.27
CA ALA A 482 -35.27 43.34 -13.60
C ALA A 482 -33.78 43.12 -13.95
N GLU A 483 -33.63 42.13 -14.82
CA GLU A 483 -32.71 42.02 -15.96
C GLU A 483 -32.29 43.37 -16.57
N ASN A 484 -31.02 43.52 -16.94
CA ASN A 484 -30.65 43.58 -18.37
C ASN A 484 -29.13 43.58 -18.60
N GLU A 485 -28.78 42.91 -19.68
CA GLU A 485 -27.52 42.93 -20.41
C GLU A 485 -27.11 44.34 -20.86
N SER A 486 -25.81 44.61 -20.99
CA SER A 486 -25.20 44.93 -22.29
C SER A 486 -23.72 45.30 -22.18
N GLU A 487 -23.05 44.93 -23.25
CA GLU A 487 -21.65 45.13 -23.63
C GLU A 487 -21.23 46.61 -23.69
N ALA A 488 -19.92 46.82 -23.60
CA ALA A 488 -19.08 47.46 -24.63
C ALA A 488 -18.04 48.43 -24.06
N GLU A 489 -16.79 47.96 -24.17
CA GLU A 489 -15.67 48.62 -24.86
C GLU A 489 -15.11 50.00 -24.42
N THR A 490 -13.76 49.97 -24.46
CA THR A 490 -12.81 51.01 -24.90
C THR A 490 -12.12 51.93 -23.88
N MET A 491 -10.86 51.55 -23.62
CA MET A 491 -9.61 52.27 -23.91
C MET A 491 -9.45 53.74 -23.47
N SER A 492 -8.39 53.96 -22.70
CA SER A 492 -7.37 55.03 -22.84
C SER A 492 -6.67 55.13 -21.47
N GLY A 493 -5.36 54.94 -21.28
CA GLY A 493 -4.24 55.36 -22.12
C GLY A 493 -3.46 56.45 -21.38
N ALA A 494 -2.13 56.28 -21.31
CA ALA A 494 -1.08 57.21 -20.85
C ALA A 494 -0.89 57.32 -19.31
N GLU A 495 0.23 56.80 -18.77
CA GLU A 495 1.57 57.44 -18.68
C GLU A 495 1.54 58.60 -17.66
N THR A 496 2.46 58.79 -16.71
CA THR A 496 3.92 58.55 -16.67
C THR A 496 4.41 58.81 -15.23
N GLU A 497 5.53 58.15 -14.87
CA GLU A 497 6.76 58.68 -14.21
C GLU A 497 6.63 59.68 -13.03
N THR A 498 7.45 59.70 -11.98
CA THR A 498 8.80 59.18 -11.71
C THR A 498 9.11 59.43 -10.21
N GLU A 499 9.97 58.58 -9.63
CA GLU A 499 11.18 58.91 -8.82
C GLU A 499 11.12 60.09 -7.80
N THR A 500 11.69 60.08 -6.60
CA THR A 500 12.88 59.38 -6.07
C THR A 500 13.15 59.82 -4.61
N GLU A 501 14.10 59.10 -4.00
CA GLU A 501 15.02 59.47 -2.90
C GLU A 501 14.48 59.47 -1.46
N ALA A 502 15.24 59.12 -0.42
CA ALA A 502 16.29 58.14 -0.12
C ALA A 502 16.85 58.53 1.27
N ILE A 503 16.83 57.58 2.24
CA ILE A 503 17.93 57.22 3.18
C ILE A 503 18.39 58.30 4.21
N PRO A 504 19.14 58.04 5.31
CA PRO A 504 19.51 56.83 6.10
C PRO A 504 18.99 56.91 7.57
N GLY A 505 19.04 55.93 8.48
CA GLY A 505 20.04 54.91 8.84
C GLY A 505 20.62 55.23 10.24
N VAL A 506 20.78 54.23 11.13
CA VAL A 506 21.85 54.06 12.16
C VAL A 506 21.50 52.89 13.11
N ASP A 507 22.54 52.10 13.37
CA ASP A 507 22.68 50.87 14.18
C ASP A 507 22.47 51.04 15.70
N THR A 508 22.21 49.93 16.44
CA THR A 508 23.16 49.25 17.36
C THR A 508 22.49 48.20 18.29
N GLU A 509 23.08 47.00 18.28
CA GLU A 509 23.37 45.98 19.32
C GLU A 509 22.68 45.85 20.71
N THR A 510 22.55 44.57 21.09
CA THR A 510 22.75 43.87 22.42
C THR A 510 21.64 43.73 23.48
N GLU A 511 21.24 42.46 23.65
CA GLU A 511 21.16 41.58 24.86
C GLU A 511 20.41 41.95 26.16
N ALA A 512 19.51 41.01 26.52
CA ALA A 512 19.22 40.37 27.82
C ALA A 512 18.66 41.20 29.02
N GLU A 513 17.45 40.82 29.49
CA GLU A 513 17.25 40.08 30.76
C GLU A 513 15.76 39.79 31.08
N THR A 514 15.52 38.49 31.28
CA THR A 514 14.62 37.73 32.19
C THR A 514 13.43 38.34 32.98
N MET A 515 12.34 37.54 32.92
CA MET A 515 11.37 37.11 33.95
C MET A 515 10.20 38.00 34.39
N SER A 516 8.97 37.52 34.12
CA SER A 516 8.02 37.00 35.13
C SER A 516 6.55 37.05 34.66
N GLY A 517 5.84 35.90 34.68
CA GLY A 517 4.43 35.87 35.10
C GLY A 517 3.37 35.31 34.14
N THR A 518 3.20 33.98 34.16
CA THR A 518 1.93 33.20 34.22
C THR A 518 0.81 33.39 33.17
N GLU A 519 0.73 32.38 32.29
CA GLU A 519 -0.39 31.47 31.92
C GLU A 519 -1.80 32.00 31.59
N ALA A 520 -2.24 31.65 30.37
CA ALA A 520 -3.49 30.93 30.12
C ALA A 520 -3.36 29.98 28.89
N VAL A 521 -3.34 28.69 29.23
CA VAL A 521 -3.50 27.40 28.53
C VAL A 521 -4.22 27.37 27.16
N THR A 522 -3.63 26.62 26.22
CA THR A 522 -4.33 25.78 25.23
C THR A 522 -3.67 24.41 25.20
N GLU A 523 -4.44 23.36 25.57
CA GLU A 523 -4.03 21.96 25.51
C GLU A 523 -3.85 21.51 24.06
N GLY A 524 -2.62 21.14 23.72
CA GLY A 524 -2.29 20.19 22.66
C GLY A 524 -1.27 19.23 23.27
N THR A 525 -1.58 17.94 23.29
CA THR A 525 -0.73 16.90 23.87
C THR A 525 0.58 16.77 23.07
N ASP A 526 1.65 17.30 23.65
CA ASP A 526 3.04 17.07 23.29
C ASP A 526 3.40 15.63 23.67
N LEU A 527 3.60 14.73 22.69
CA LEU A 527 4.12 13.38 22.94
C LEU A 527 5.65 13.45 23.01
N GLY A 528 6.14 14.02 24.10
CA GLY A 528 7.55 14.00 24.46
C GLY A 528 7.99 12.59 24.91
N ALA A 529 9.29 12.31 24.76
CA ALA A 529 9.92 11.14 25.38
C ALA A 529 9.56 11.06 26.87
N GLY A 530 9.10 9.88 27.31
CA GLY A 530 8.59 9.64 28.67
C GLY A 530 7.06 9.48 28.79
N ASP A 531 6.30 9.43 27.69
CA ASP A 531 4.88 9.04 27.74
C ASP A 531 4.74 7.52 28.01
N THR A 532 4.70 7.18 29.30
CA THR A 532 4.47 5.82 29.78
C THR A 532 3.16 5.22 29.28
N SER A 533 2.16 6.03 28.92
CA SER A 533 0.86 5.56 28.43
C SER A 533 0.96 4.93 27.04
N ALA A 534 1.73 5.55 26.15
CA ALA A 534 2.00 5.03 24.81
C ALA A 534 2.87 3.76 24.86
N VAL A 535 3.86 3.73 25.76
CA VAL A 535 4.67 2.52 26.00
C VAL A 535 3.78 1.39 26.49
N VAL A 536 2.91 1.63 27.48
CA VAL A 536 1.97 0.61 28.00
C VAL A 536 1.03 0.07 26.92
N ALA A 537 0.52 0.92 26.03
CA ALA A 537 -0.35 0.50 24.92
C ALA A 537 0.35 -0.44 23.94
N LEU A 538 1.63 -0.17 23.61
CA LEU A 538 2.44 -1.05 22.77
C LEU A 538 2.73 -2.39 23.46
N LEU A 539 2.97 -2.38 24.78
CA LEU A 539 3.13 -3.60 25.57
C LEU A 539 1.84 -4.42 25.62
N ASP A 540 0.66 -3.78 25.73
CA ASP A 540 -0.63 -4.45 25.66
C ASP A 540 -0.88 -5.09 24.29
N GLY A 541 -0.50 -4.40 23.20
CA GLY A 541 -0.52 -4.97 21.85
C GLY A 541 0.37 -6.21 21.73
N ALA A 542 1.60 -6.13 22.25
CA ALA A 542 2.55 -7.25 22.24
C ALA A 542 2.03 -8.45 23.07
N ILE A 543 1.40 -8.18 24.22
CA ILE A 543 0.76 -9.20 25.06
C ILE A 543 -0.42 -9.86 24.33
N SER A 544 -1.22 -9.10 23.59
CA SER A 544 -2.31 -9.63 22.78
C SER A 544 -1.82 -10.60 21.70
N PHE A 545 -0.72 -10.26 21.01
CA PHE A 545 -0.10 -11.16 20.03
C PHE A 545 0.50 -12.43 20.66
N LEU A 546 0.98 -12.35 21.91
CA LEU A 546 1.47 -13.50 22.67
C LEU A 546 0.35 -14.46 23.11
N ASP A 547 -0.89 -13.97 23.25
CA ASP A 547 -2.07 -14.81 23.54
C ASP A 547 -2.56 -15.59 22.31
N GLY A 548 -2.10 -15.22 21.11
CA GLY A 548 -2.30 -15.94 19.85
C GLY A 548 -1.15 -16.92 19.51
N ASP A 549 -0.84 -17.06 18.23
CA ASP A 549 0.34 -17.84 17.79
C ASP A 549 1.61 -17.00 17.94
N ALA A 550 2.25 -17.11 19.11
CA ALA A 550 3.45 -16.34 19.44
C ALA A 550 4.65 -16.61 18.51
N ALA A 551 4.71 -17.77 17.85
CA ALA A 551 5.78 -18.08 16.91
C ALA A 551 5.55 -17.38 15.57
N ALA A 552 4.32 -17.46 15.04
CA ALA A 552 3.92 -16.76 13.81
C ALA A 552 3.98 -15.23 13.98
N ASN A 553 3.66 -14.72 15.17
CA ASN A 553 3.64 -13.28 15.47
C ASN A 553 4.97 -12.72 16.01
N SER A 554 6.04 -13.53 16.04
CA SER A 554 7.30 -13.14 16.71
C SER A 554 7.92 -11.85 16.15
N VAL A 555 7.79 -11.59 14.85
CA VAL A 555 8.26 -10.36 14.19
C VAL A 555 7.43 -9.16 14.65
N SER A 556 6.10 -9.25 14.59
CA SER A 556 5.19 -8.18 15.02
C SER A 556 5.36 -7.84 16.51
N ILE A 557 5.58 -8.85 17.36
CA ILE A 557 5.88 -8.65 18.78
C ILE A 557 7.21 -7.90 18.92
N GLN A 558 8.27 -8.31 18.22
CA GLN A 558 9.57 -7.62 18.26
C GLN A 558 9.48 -6.16 17.79
N THR A 559 8.70 -5.87 16.74
CA THR A 559 8.46 -4.50 16.28
C THR A 559 7.78 -3.64 17.35
N LEU A 560 6.74 -4.16 18.01
CA LEU A 560 6.06 -3.44 19.10
C LEU A 560 6.99 -3.17 20.29
N LEU A 561 7.84 -4.13 20.65
CA LEU A 561 8.84 -3.96 21.72
C LEU A 561 9.93 -2.95 21.33
N GLY A 562 10.37 -2.94 20.06
CA GLY A 562 11.29 -1.94 19.53
C GLY A 562 10.72 -0.53 19.57
N ASN A 563 9.45 -0.36 19.16
CA ASN A 563 8.74 0.90 19.25
C ASN A 563 8.53 1.36 20.70
N ALA A 564 8.19 0.43 21.61
CA ALA A 564 8.05 0.71 23.03
C ALA A 564 9.37 1.18 23.65
N LYS A 565 10.48 0.56 23.25
CA LYS A 565 11.84 0.95 23.66
C LYS A 565 12.22 2.35 23.16
N GLY A 566 11.87 2.69 21.91
CA GLY A 566 12.14 4.02 21.32
C GLY A 566 11.39 5.17 21.99
N LEU A 567 10.33 4.89 22.74
CA LEU A 567 9.54 5.89 23.48
C LEU A 567 9.98 6.06 24.94
N LEU A 568 10.91 5.24 25.43
CA LEU A 568 11.41 5.33 26.81
C LEU A 568 12.18 6.65 27.02
N GLY A 569 11.89 7.31 28.14
CA GLY A 569 12.59 8.52 28.60
C GLY A 569 13.75 8.23 29.55
N GLU A 570 14.45 9.29 29.98
CA GLU A 570 15.54 9.17 30.97
C GLU A 570 15.05 8.50 32.28
N GLY A 571 15.81 7.50 32.77
CA GLY A 571 15.51 6.79 34.02
C GLY A 571 14.71 5.49 33.89
N GLN A 572 14.39 5.05 32.67
CA GLN A 572 13.64 3.80 32.41
C GLN A 572 14.53 2.62 31.97
N GLU A 573 15.82 2.65 32.32
CA GLU A 573 16.83 1.63 31.98
C GLU A 573 16.44 0.20 32.40
N ALA A 574 15.68 0.07 33.50
CA ALA A 574 15.16 -1.21 33.97
C ALA A 574 14.06 -1.76 33.04
N VAL A 575 13.21 -0.90 32.47
CA VAL A 575 12.20 -1.27 31.49
C VAL A 575 12.89 -1.65 30.18
N GLU A 576 13.84 -0.84 29.72
CA GLU A 576 14.64 -1.13 28.54
C GLU A 576 15.30 -2.52 28.60
N SER A 577 15.95 -2.86 29.73
CA SER A 577 16.57 -4.17 29.93
C SER A 577 15.57 -5.33 29.90
N ILE A 578 14.33 -5.11 30.33
CA ILE A 578 13.26 -6.11 30.28
C ILE A 578 12.79 -6.32 28.83
N LEU A 579 12.65 -5.24 28.06
CA LEU A 579 12.28 -5.32 26.64
C LEU A 579 13.36 -6.04 25.82
N ASP A 580 14.65 -5.74 26.06
CA ASP A 580 15.77 -6.43 25.41
C ASP A 580 15.78 -7.94 25.74
N SER A 581 15.46 -8.30 26.98
CA SER A 581 15.34 -9.70 27.39
C SER A 581 14.16 -10.40 26.71
N ALA A 582 13.02 -9.71 26.56
CA ALA A 582 11.86 -10.23 25.86
C ALA A 582 12.14 -10.45 24.37
N VAL A 583 12.83 -9.51 23.70
CA VAL A 583 13.26 -9.65 22.30
C VAL A 583 14.20 -10.84 22.13
N ALA A 584 15.20 -10.99 23.01
CA ALA A 584 16.13 -12.13 22.95
C ALA A 584 15.42 -13.49 23.14
N MET A 585 14.33 -13.54 23.91
CA MET A 585 13.53 -14.76 24.08
C MET A 585 12.71 -15.10 22.84
N LEU A 586 12.24 -14.09 22.10
CA LEU A 586 11.49 -14.26 20.85
C LEU A 586 12.36 -14.76 19.69
N GLN A 587 13.69 -14.63 19.80
CA GLN A 587 14.65 -15.08 18.79
C GLN A 587 15.09 -16.55 18.95
N ASN A 588 14.66 -17.25 20.01
CA ASN A 588 15.01 -18.67 20.21
C ASN A 588 13.99 -19.61 19.55
N GLU A 589 14.45 -20.79 19.11
CA GLU A 589 13.55 -21.86 18.63
C GLU A 589 12.60 -22.32 19.76
N GLY A 590 11.30 -22.05 19.58
CA GLY A 590 10.26 -22.30 20.57
C GLY A 590 10.04 -21.11 21.48
N VAL A 591 9.20 -20.17 21.04
CA VAL A 591 8.83 -18.97 21.81
C VAL A 591 8.13 -19.38 23.12
N ASP A 592 8.76 -19.12 24.25
CA ASP A 592 8.14 -19.26 25.58
C ASP A 592 7.24 -18.05 25.86
N ALA A 593 6.06 -18.05 25.23
CA ALA A 593 5.12 -16.94 25.25
C ALA A 593 4.71 -16.52 26.66
N GLN A 594 4.60 -17.48 27.59
CA GLN A 594 4.21 -17.21 28.98
C GLN A 594 5.30 -16.45 29.75
N SER A 595 6.57 -16.80 29.51
CA SER A 595 7.69 -16.09 30.12
C SER A 595 7.89 -14.70 29.53
N VAL A 596 7.75 -14.55 28.20
CA VAL A 596 7.78 -13.23 27.54
C VAL A 596 6.64 -12.34 28.07
N LYS A 597 5.41 -12.87 28.15
CA LYS A 597 4.26 -12.14 28.71
C LYS A 597 4.50 -11.69 30.15
N THR A 598 5.13 -12.53 30.97
CA THR A 598 5.48 -12.18 32.36
C THR A 598 6.49 -11.03 32.44
N LEU A 599 7.46 -10.99 31.51
CA LEU A 599 8.40 -9.87 31.40
C LEU A 599 7.68 -8.58 31.00
N LEU A 600 6.78 -8.63 30.02
CA LEU A 600 6.05 -7.44 29.56
C LEU A 600 5.11 -6.87 30.63
N GLU A 601 4.44 -7.72 31.41
CA GLU A 601 3.63 -7.26 32.55
C GLU A 601 4.50 -6.66 33.68
N SER A 602 5.74 -7.15 33.84
CA SER A 602 6.70 -6.57 34.78
C SER A 602 7.20 -5.20 34.31
N ALA A 603 7.44 -5.03 33.01
CA ALA A 603 7.74 -3.74 32.39
C ALA A 603 6.59 -2.74 32.59
N LYS A 604 5.34 -3.16 32.34
CA LYS A 604 4.14 -2.34 32.60
C LYS A 604 3.97 -1.92 34.06
N THR A 605 4.43 -2.74 35.01
CA THR A 605 4.36 -2.43 36.44
C THR A 605 5.42 -1.40 36.88
N LEU A 606 6.51 -1.28 36.12
CA LEU A 606 7.62 -0.35 36.38
C LEU A 606 7.41 1.02 35.74
N LEU A 607 6.63 1.07 34.65
CA LEU A 607 6.11 2.28 34.01
C LEU A 607 4.96 2.87 34.84
#